data_AF-A0A0H3M179-F1
#
_entry.id   AF-A0A0H3M179-F1
#
_cell.length_a   1.000
_cell.length_b   1.000
_cell.length_c   1.000
_cell.angle_alpha   90.00
_cell.angle_beta   90.00
_cell.angle_gamma   90.00
#
_symmetry.space_group_name_H-M   'P 1'
#
loop_
_entity.id
_entity.type
_entity.pdbx_description
1 polymer ?
#
loop_
_entity_poly.entity_id
_entity_poly.type
_entity_poly.pdbx_seq_one_letter_code
_entity_poly.pdbx_strand_id
1 'polypeptide(L)'
;MAIPHTIIANNAILSSTFKVVKNDLGIDSDYILCTAYCLVTKHNLQDFTNEVSSDDVIDDTTQQKRQKFKNIIKLCSVKCVTLHTQEMLSLNISEEELINDIGLCNATFKYLSNLHQEKIDILRQANNKLCREICLKLNKHQTNYIRCIGNTVDNQLIVTTQCPRDLLPFPKNQSLFIIRINIPPNIILHSKILNNTFKLTKSEKEDYYIKCDMYCLVYEEDIKSFIDVCDDLDKPYIEELIQHCSVKCIKLYTQEMLSLNISEEELINDIGLCNAEFKYVESRQIIESVLDTFEYIEIQANKLLCRILPTLCALYKKDFLIKKIRCIGNTIDPEQGLTIYPPSIFSKEHLPTAKGTSLFLIRSRMLTEVILSTPELVNVHNLSDEEMSSKYLLCDIYCLVDNQNINLFKNLCTKTRQFSDVVITCDVRYIRIYTKDARKFPFNEASVLKQLGNIKGKYLNEQDFKALVSSGLYTKSASESSSAVSTEEESIIQQELHVKQSLKSRLSQIRKQLTPDSSSSNTVSSEDDIDTPAEIKRKREARRLKLAKLQQEESQTTGIGMLSDQEVSHHKSQSKDLD
;
A
#
# COMPACT_ATOMS: atom_id res chain seq x y z
N MET A 1 -45.08 7.79 20.51
CA MET A 1 -45.94 7.39 21.65
C MET A 1 -47.22 6.75 21.10
N ALA A 2 -48.05 6.10 21.93
CA ALA A 2 -49.30 5.46 21.49
C ALA A 2 -50.49 5.86 22.37
N ILE A 3 -51.64 6.18 21.78
CA ILE A 3 -52.84 6.65 22.47
C ILE A 3 -53.98 5.64 22.23
N PRO A 4 -54.72 5.21 23.27
CA PRO A 4 -55.89 4.36 23.07
C PRO A 4 -56.92 4.99 22.13
N HIS A 5 -57.43 4.21 21.17
CA HIS A 5 -58.44 4.64 20.21
C HIS A 5 -59.69 5.23 20.89
N THR A 6 -60.06 4.69 22.05
CA THR A 6 -61.22 5.15 22.84
C THR A 6 -61.11 6.60 23.29
N ILE A 7 -59.90 7.16 23.44
CA ILE A 7 -59.71 8.57 23.82
C ILE A 7 -60.20 9.51 22.72
N ILE A 8 -59.96 9.15 21.46
CA ILE A 8 -60.39 9.93 20.30
C ILE A 8 -61.87 9.68 20.02
N ALA A 9 -62.28 8.41 19.99
CA ALA A 9 -63.66 8.02 19.66
C ALA A 9 -64.70 8.55 20.67
N ASN A 10 -64.35 8.68 21.94
CA ASN A 10 -65.28 9.12 22.99
C ASN A 10 -65.24 10.64 23.25
N ASN A 11 -64.40 11.39 22.53
CA ASN A 11 -64.31 12.84 22.68
C ASN A 11 -64.99 13.54 21.51
N ALA A 12 -66.08 14.28 21.78
CA ALA A 12 -66.94 14.87 20.76
C ALA A 12 -66.21 15.80 19.76
N ILE A 13 -65.16 16.49 20.20
CA ILE A 13 -64.37 17.38 19.34
C ILE A 13 -63.39 16.56 18.50
N LEU A 14 -62.67 15.62 19.12
CA LEU A 14 -61.68 14.81 18.40
C LEU A 14 -62.33 13.83 17.42
N SER A 15 -63.46 13.22 17.79
CA SER A 15 -64.19 12.27 16.95
C SER A 15 -64.85 12.91 15.72
N SER A 16 -65.13 14.22 15.77
CA SER A 16 -65.66 14.98 14.64
C SER A 16 -64.57 15.57 13.76
N THR A 17 -63.35 15.72 14.29
CA THR A 17 -62.21 16.33 13.59
C THR A 17 -61.31 15.29 12.93
N PHE A 18 -61.13 14.11 13.54
CA PHE A 18 -60.26 13.05 13.05
C PHE A 18 -61.07 11.80 12.73
N LYS A 19 -61.05 11.36 11.48
CA LYS A 19 -61.71 10.12 11.08
C LYS A 19 -60.73 8.97 11.28
N VAL A 20 -60.66 8.46 12.50
CA VAL A 20 -59.82 7.30 12.81
C VAL A 20 -60.60 6.02 12.52
N VAL A 21 -60.11 5.22 11.58
CA VAL A 21 -60.63 3.87 11.33
C VAL A 21 -59.82 2.87 12.14
N LYS A 22 -60.49 1.93 12.82
CA LYS A 22 -59.81 0.80 13.44
C LYS A 22 -59.04 0.06 12.34
N ASN A 23 -57.72 -0.08 12.49
CA ASN A 23 -56.77 -0.66 11.53
C ASN A 23 -56.20 0.29 10.44
N ASP A 24 -56.22 1.61 10.64
CA ASP A 24 -55.73 2.64 9.68
C ASP A 24 -54.26 2.57 9.22
N LEU A 25 -53.49 1.56 9.64
CA LEU A 25 -52.13 1.25 9.14
C LEU A 25 -51.85 -0.27 9.10
N GLY A 26 -52.88 -1.11 9.11
CA GLY A 26 -52.75 -2.58 9.04
C GLY A 26 -52.25 -3.27 10.32
N ILE A 27 -52.34 -2.61 11.48
CA ILE A 27 -51.93 -3.16 12.77
C ILE A 27 -53.18 -3.39 13.63
N ASP A 28 -53.46 -4.64 14.03
CA ASP A 28 -54.50 -5.01 15.01
C ASP A 28 -54.12 -4.48 16.40
N SER A 29 -54.34 -3.19 16.64
CA SER A 29 -54.02 -2.55 17.92
C SER A 29 -55.13 -1.56 18.32
N ASP A 30 -55.57 -1.63 19.58
CA ASP A 30 -56.50 -0.65 20.18
C ASP A 30 -55.83 0.73 20.43
N TYR A 31 -54.65 0.97 19.85
CA TYR A 31 -53.84 2.16 20.02
C TYR A 31 -53.47 2.82 18.69
N ILE A 32 -53.31 4.14 18.73
CA ILE A 32 -52.93 4.99 17.61
C ILE A 32 -51.54 5.54 17.91
N LEU A 33 -50.59 5.32 16.99
CA LEU A 33 -49.27 5.90 17.08
C LEU A 33 -49.33 7.41 16.86
N CYS A 34 -48.52 8.16 17.60
CA CYS A 34 -48.41 9.60 17.42
C CYS A 34 -47.03 10.13 17.84
N THR A 35 -46.74 11.33 17.34
CA THR A 35 -45.54 12.10 17.64
C THR A 35 -45.96 13.37 18.37
N ALA A 36 -45.32 13.64 19.52
CA ALA A 36 -45.54 14.86 20.28
C ALA A 36 -44.32 15.77 20.15
N TYR A 37 -44.55 17.02 19.78
CA TYR A 37 -43.52 18.05 19.69
C TYR A 37 -43.57 18.88 20.96
N CYS A 38 -42.44 18.92 21.66
CA CYS A 38 -42.36 19.48 23.00
C CYS A 38 -41.30 20.57 23.09
N LEU A 39 -41.60 21.65 23.80
CA LEU A 39 -40.66 22.72 24.12
C LEU A 39 -40.05 22.46 25.50
N VAL A 40 -38.72 22.42 25.58
CA VAL A 40 -37.97 22.27 26.82
C VAL A 40 -37.23 23.57 27.12
N THR A 41 -37.40 24.09 28.34
CA THR A 41 -36.71 25.32 28.75
C THR A 41 -35.25 25.02 29.10
N LYS A 42 -34.38 26.03 29.03
CA LYS A 42 -32.97 25.90 29.42
C LYS A 42 -32.80 25.34 30.84
N HIS A 43 -33.71 25.67 31.75
CA HIS A 43 -33.66 25.19 33.14
C HIS A 43 -33.88 23.68 33.25
N ASN A 44 -34.79 23.12 32.45
CA ASN A 44 -35.16 21.71 32.49
C ASN A 44 -34.38 20.84 31.50
N LEU A 45 -33.57 21.44 30.62
CA LEU A 45 -32.93 20.73 29.51
C LEU A 45 -32.04 19.57 29.97
N GLN A 46 -31.23 19.78 31.02
CA GLN A 46 -30.34 18.74 31.52
C GLN A 46 -31.11 17.56 32.10
N ASP A 47 -32.12 17.84 32.92
CA ASP A 47 -32.96 16.81 33.54
C ASP A 47 -33.78 16.06 32.47
N PHE A 48 -34.26 16.77 31.46
CA PHE A 48 -34.95 16.19 30.32
C PHE A 48 -34.03 15.25 29.54
N THR A 49 -32.80 15.68 29.21
CA THR A 49 -31.82 14.83 28.51
C THR A 49 -31.47 13.60 29.34
N ASN A 50 -31.24 13.75 30.64
CA ASN A 50 -30.94 12.61 31.51
C ASN A 50 -32.08 11.58 31.54
N GLU A 51 -33.33 12.04 31.62
CA GLU A 51 -34.50 11.18 31.63
C GLU A 51 -34.72 10.48 30.27
N VAL A 52 -34.46 11.15 29.15
CA VAL A 52 -34.63 10.56 27.81
C VAL A 52 -33.49 9.59 27.47
N SER A 53 -32.25 9.89 27.89
CA SER A 53 -31.05 9.13 27.55
C SER A 53 -30.75 7.96 28.49
N SER A 54 -31.54 7.71 29.54
CA SER A 54 -31.30 6.55 30.40
C SER A 54 -31.62 5.25 29.63
N ASP A 55 -30.56 4.53 29.22
CA ASP A 55 -30.58 3.17 28.66
C ASP A 55 -30.86 2.12 29.75
N ASP A 56 -31.76 2.43 30.69
CA ASP A 56 -32.22 1.41 31.61
C ASP A 56 -32.87 0.31 30.76
N VAL A 57 -32.34 -0.91 30.84
CA VAL A 57 -32.99 -2.12 30.32
C VAL A 57 -34.33 -2.20 31.03
N ILE A 58 -35.35 -1.59 30.41
CA ILE A 58 -36.69 -1.57 30.97
C ILE A 58 -37.21 -2.99 30.80
N ASP A 59 -37.06 -3.79 31.86
CA ASP A 59 -37.87 -4.98 32.05
C ASP A 59 -39.32 -4.59 31.79
N ASP A 60 -40.04 -5.39 31.01
CA ASP A 60 -41.19 -5.00 30.18
C ASP A 60 -42.47 -4.67 30.98
N THR A 61 -42.32 -4.16 32.20
CA THR A 61 -43.37 -3.74 33.11
C THR A 61 -43.94 -2.37 32.70
N THR A 62 -45.23 -2.37 32.37
CA THR A 62 -46.01 -1.22 31.92
C THR A 62 -45.98 -0.02 32.89
N GLN A 63 -45.63 -0.23 34.17
CA GLN A 63 -45.67 0.79 35.21
C GLN A 63 -44.43 1.72 35.19
N GLN A 64 -43.23 1.20 34.93
CA GLN A 64 -42.01 2.03 34.86
C GLN A 64 -42.00 2.90 33.60
N LYS A 65 -42.41 2.35 32.45
CA LYS A 65 -42.58 3.11 31.19
C LYS A 65 -43.55 4.30 31.36
N ARG A 66 -44.66 4.07 32.08
CA ARG A 66 -45.65 5.13 32.40
C ARG A 66 -45.06 6.22 33.30
N GLN A 67 -44.23 5.85 34.27
CA GLN A 67 -43.61 6.83 35.18
C GLN A 67 -42.57 7.69 34.46
N LYS A 68 -41.70 7.06 33.64
CA LYS A 68 -40.73 7.76 32.79
C LYS A 68 -41.40 8.75 31.86
N PHE A 69 -42.48 8.34 31.19
CA PHE A 69 -43.26 9.23 30.32
C PHE A 69 -43.90 10.41 31.09
N LYS A 70 -44.41 10.18 32.30
CA LYS A 70 -44.91 11.26 33.17
C LYS A 70 -43.80 12.24 33.56
N ASN A 71 -42.60 11.76 33.84
CA ASN A 71 -41.45 12.61 34.15
C ASN A 71 -41.06 13.47 32.95
N ILE A 72 -40.96 12.87 31.76
CA ILE A 72 -40.66 13.57 30.50
C ILE A 72 -41.69 14.69 30.25
N ILE A 73 -43.00 14.39 30.38
CA ILE A 73 -44.05 15.40 30.20
C ILE A 73 -43.97 16.53 31.23
N LYS A 74 -43.55 16.27 32.48
CA LYS A 74 -43.37 17.34 33.48
C LYS A 74 -42.23 18.30 33.14
N LEU A 75 -41.22 17.82 32.42
CA LEU A 75 -40.02 18.58 32.07
C LEU A 75 -40.18 19.39 30.78
N CYS A 76 -41.27 19.18 30.03
CA CYS A 76 -41.51 19.82 28.75
C CYS A 76 -42.93 20.38 28.61
N SER A 77 -43.14 21.34 27.70
CA SER A 77 -44.47 21.79 27.29
C SER A 77 -44.80 21.16 25.94
N VAL A 78 -45.82 20.30 25.88
CA VAL A 78 -46.32 19.76 24.60
C VAL A 78 -47.00 20.87 23.81
N LYS A 79 -46.60 21.05 22.56
CA LYS A 79 -47.05 22.15 21.69
C LYS A 79 -47.98 21.68 20.58
N CYS A 80 -47.64 20.58 19.94
CA CYS A 80 -48.52 19.89 19.01
C CYS A 80 -48.33 18.37 19.07
N VAL A 81 -49.36 17.64 18.66
CA VAL A 81 -49.34 16.18 18.58
C VAL A 81 -49.87 15.77 17.21
N THR A 82 -49.10 14.97 16.49
CA THR A 82 -49.49 14.43 15.18
C THR A 82 -49.83 12.97 15.31
N LEU A 83 -51.05 12.63 14.90
CA LEU A 83 -51.50 11.24 14.82
C LEU A 83 -50.97 10.61 13.54
N HIS A 84 -50.46 9.38 13.64
CA HIS A 84 -50.04 8.59 12.50
C HIS A 84 -51.25 7.82 11.96
N THR A 85 -52.13 8.52 11.23
CA THR A 85 -53.27 7.95 10.51
C THR A 85 -53.11 8.16 9.01
N GLN A 86 -53.77 7.33 8.20
CA GLN A 86 -53.71 7.47 6.73
C GLN A 86 -54.23 8.82 6.26
N GLU A 87 -55.24 9.37 6.93
CA GLU A 87 -55.75 10.72 6.70
C GLU A 87 -54.68 11.78 6.96
N MET A 88 -54.01 11.77 8.12
CA MET A 88 -52.97 12.75 8.47
C MET A 88 -51.74 12.65 7.57
N LEU A 89 -51.35 11.44 7.16
CA LEU A 89 -50.26 11.23 6.21
C LEU A 89 -50.62 11.75 4.81
N SER A 90 -51.89 11.72 4.41
CA SER A 90 -52.32 12.23 3.10
C SER A 90 -52.32 13.76 2.99
N LEU A 91 -52.30 14.48 4.12
CA LEU A 91 -52.29 15.94 4.15
C LEU A 91 -50.94 16.57 3.78
N ASN A 92 -49.84 15.80 3.74
CA ASN A 92 -48.49 16.26 3.37
C ASN A 92 -48.01 17.54 4.10
N ILE A 93 -48.41 17.73 5.35
CA ILE A 93 -47.98 18.87 6.17
C ILE A 93 -46.52 18.65 6.59
N SER A 94 -45.66 19.63 6.32
CA SER A 94 -44.24 19.56 6.72
C SER A 94 -44.07 19.70 8.24
N GLU A 95 -42.98 19.18 8.81
CA GLU A 95 -42.68 19.38 10.24
C GLU A 95 -42.53 20.87 10.60
N GLU A 96 -42.00 21.67 9.67
CA GLU A 96 -41.84 23.12 9.84
C GLU A 96 -43.20 23.82 9.98
N GLU A 97 -44.12 23.58 9.04
CA GLU A 97 -45.48 24.11 9.05
C GLU A 97 -46.24 23.64 10.30
N LEU A 98 -46.08 22.37 10.68
CA LEU A 98 -46.70 21.80 11.87
C LEU A 98 -46.22 22.45 13.18
N ILE A 99 -44.94 22.81 13.30
CA ILE A 99 -44.38 23.36 14.54
C ILE A 99 -44.56 24.89 14.59
N ASN A 100 -44.31 25.59 13.48
CA ASN A 100 -44.39 27.05 13.41
C ASN A 100 -45.84 27.54 13.34
N ASP A 101 -46.65 26.95 12.46
CA ASP A 101 -48.00 27.48 12.17
C ASP A 101 -49.06 26.83 13.06
N ILE A 102 -48.98 25.50 13.25
CA ILE A 102 -49.95 24.77 14.10
C ILE A 102 -49.50 24.78 15.57
N GLY A 103 -48.22 24.48 15.84
CA GLY A 103 -47.64 24.47 17.19
C GLY A 103 -47.37 25.87 17.75
N LEU A 104 -47.47 26.93 16.93
CA LEU A 104 -47.22 28.33 17.27
C LEU A 104 -45.86 28.56 17.96
N CYS A 105 -44.90 27.70 17.65
CA CYS A 105 -43.55 27.78 18.16
C CYS A 105 -42.74 28.43 17.06
N ASN A 106 -42.52 29.75 17.13
CA ASN A 106 -41.74 30.51 16.15
C ASN A 106 -40.27 30.01 16.15
N ALA A 107 -40.03 28.86 15.53
CA ALA A 107 -38.86 28.02 15.70
C ALA A 107 -37.97 28.14 14.47
N THR A 108 -36.66 28.20 14.73
CA THR A 108 -35.66 28.13 13.66
C THR A 108 -35.20 26.69 13.53
N PHE A 109 -35.37 26.12 12.34
CA PHE A 109 -34.94 24.76 12.05
C PHE A 109 -33.44 24.75 11.72
N LYS A 110 -32.69 23.94 12.48
CA LYS A 110 -31.30 23.62 12.14
C LYS A 110 -31.26 22.18 11.64
N TYR A 111 -31.03 22.03 10.34
CA TYR A 111 -30.80 20.74 9.72
C TYR A 111 -29.41 20.20 10.09
N LEU A 112 -29.28 18.87 10.11
CA LEU A 112 -28.02 18.20 10.44
C LEU A 112 -26.86 18.65 9.52
N SER A 113 -27.15 18.89 8.24
CA SER A 113 -26.19 19.43 7.26
C SER A 113 -25.63 20.80 7.67
N ASN A 114 -26.48 21.68 8.22
CA ASN A 114 -26.06 22.99 8.69
C ASN A 114 -25.15 22.87 9.92
N LEU A 115 -25.44 21.93 10.82
CA LEU A 115 -24.61 21.66 12.00
C LEU A 115 -23.25 21.06 11.63
N HIS A 116 -23.20 20.20 10.61
CA HIS A 116 -21.96 19.64 10.07
C HIS A 116 -21.06 20.75 9.50
N GLN A 117 -21.63 21.63 8.66
CA GLN A 117 -20.89 22.74 8.08
C GLN A 117 -20.41 23.76 9.13
N GLU A 118 -21.30 24.13 10.08
CA GLU A 118 -20.93 24.98 11.22
C GLU A 118 -19.74 24.39 11.99
N LYS A 119 -19.71 23.05 12.16
CA LYS A 119 -18.61 22.37 12.84
C LYS A 119 -17.33 22.35 12.01
N ILE A 120 -17.39 22.09 10.70
CA ILE A 120 -16.24 22.19 9.79
C ILE A 120 -15.62 23.58 9.85
N ASP A 121 -16.43 24.65 9.85
CA ASP A 121 -15.93 26.03 9.93
C ASP A 121 -15.21 26.31 11.26
N ILE A 122 -15.74 25.81 12.39
CA ILE A 122 -15.07 25.91 13.69
C ILE A 122 -13.75 25.13 13.69
N LEU A 123 -13.73 23.92 13.11
CA LEU A 123 -12.53 23.10 13.00
C LEU A 123 -11.46 23.79 12.15
N ARG A 124 -11.85 24.38 11.00
CA ARG A 124 -10.97 25.18 10.14
C ARG A 124 -10.32 26.33 10.91
N GLN A 125 -11.08 27.06 11.72
CA GLN A 125 -10.55 28.16 12.55
C GLN A 125 -9.59 27.67 13.64
N ALA A 126 -9.84 26.50 14.23
CA ALA A 126 -9.02 25.95 15.31
C ALA A 126 -7.79 25.17 14.81
N ASN A 127 -7.77 24.73 13.55
CA ASN A 127 -6.78 23.82 12.99
C ASN A 127 -5.34 24.33 13.12
N ASN A 128 -5.09 25.60 12.78
CA ASN A 128 -3.76 26.21 12.92
C ASN A 128 -3.26 26.19 14.37
N LYS A 129 -4.16 26.38 15.33
CA LYS A 129 -3.84 26.33 16.76
C LYS A 129 -3.55 24.90 17.20
N LEU A 130 -4.32 23.93 16.72
CA LEU A 130 -4.10 22.51 17.02
C LEU A 130 -2.75 22.04 16.47
N CYS A 131 -2.47 22.31 15.19
CA CYS A 131 -1.19 21.99 14.55
C CYS A 131 -0.02 22.57 15.33
N ARG A 132 -0.10 23.85 15.69
CA ARG A 132 0.95 24.53 16.46
C ARG A 132 1.16 23.92 17.85
N GLU A 133 0.10 23.67 18.61
CA GLU A 133 0.24 23.09 19.97
C GLU A 133 0.83 21.68 19.93
N ILE A 134 0.44 20.86 18.96
CA ILE A 134 0.98 19.51 18.76
C ILE A 134 2.46 19.59 18.36
N CYS A 135 2.82 20.40 17.37
CA CYS A 135 4.21 20.52 16.93
C CYS A 135 5.15 21.07 18.02
N LEU A 136 4.66 21.95 18.90
CA LEU A 136 5.49 22.53 19.98
C LEU A 136 5.64 21.62 21.20
N LYS A 137 4.66 20.75 21.48
CA LYS A 137 4.63 19.95 22.72
C LYS A 137 5.11 18.53 22.54
N LEU A 138 5.29 18.07 21.31
CA LEU A 138 5.63 16.69 21.00
C LEU A 138 7.10 16.45 20.66
N ASN A 139 7.99 17.37 21.02
CA ASN A 139 9.41 17.31 20.68
C ASN A 139 10.10 15.96 20.96
N LYS A 140 9.65 15.20 21.96
CA LYS A 140 10.25 13.89 22.33
C LYS A 140 9.38 12.67 22.00
N HIS A 141 8.34 12.83 21.18
CA HIS A 141 7.44 11.73 20.86
C HIS A 141 7.86 11.09 19.54
N GLN A 142 8.00 9.77 19.58
CA GLN A 142 8.25 8.97 18.39
C GLN A 142 6.97 8.81 17.58
N THR A 143 7.13 8.76 16.27
CA THR A 143 6.03 8.43 15.38
C THR A 143 5.69 6.96 15.43
N ASN A 144 4.42 6.63 15.26
CA ASN A 144 3.99 5.24 15.17
C ASN A 144 4.00 4.73 13.73
N TYR A 145 3.83 5.64 12.78
CA TYR A 145 3.56 5.33 11.38
C TYR A 145 3.70 6.57 10.52
N ILE A 146 4.35 6.43 9.36
CA ILE A 146 4.54 7.47 8.35
C ILE A 146 4.27 6.84 7.00
N ARG A 147 3.43 7.47 6.17
CA ARG A 147 3.17 7.03 4.80
C ARG A 147 2.91 8.19 3.86
N CYS A 148 3.49 8.13 2.66
CA CYS A 148 3.12 9.02 1.56
C CYS A 148 1.75 8.58 1.01
N ILE A 149 0.82 9.52 0.83
CA ILE A 149 -0.55 9.27 0.36
C ILE A 149 -0.90 10.08 -0.89
N GLY A 150 -0.02 10.97 -1.32
CA GLY A 150 -0.28 11.78 -2.51
C GLY A 150 0.95 12.56 -2.97
N ASN A 151 0.96 12.92 -4.26
CA ASN A 151 2.01 13.70 -4.89
C ASN A 151 1.40 14.73 -5.84
N THR A 152 2.12 15.81 -6.11
CA THR A 152 1.75 16.75 -7.16
C THR A 152 2.11 16.24 -8.55
N VAL A 153 1.13 16.27 -9.45
CA VAL A 153 1.27 16.02 -10.90
C VAL A 153 0.63 17.21 -11.60
N ASP A 154 1.35 17.84 -12.54
CA ASP A 154 0.85 19.02 -13.29
C ASP A 154 0.27 20.14 -12.40
N ASN A 155 1.00 20.47 -11.32
CA ASN A 155 0.62 21.45 -10.28
C ASN A 155 -0.64 21.09 -9.45
N GLN A 156 -1.19 19.89 -9.60
CA GLN A 156 -2.34 19.42 -8.85
C GLN A 156 -1.90 18.34 -7.84
N LEU A 157 -2.23 18.49 -6.56
CA LEU A 157 -1.98 17.46 -5.55
C LEU A 157 -2.99 16.32 -5.73
N ILE A 158 -2.51 15.13 -6.05
CA ILE A 158 -3.35 13.95 -6.21
C ILE A 158 -3.18 13.07 -4.98
N VAL A 159 -4.28 12.82 -4.26
CA VAL A 159 -4.31 12.01 -3.04
C VAL A 159 -5.03 10.70 -3.31
N THR A 160 -4.39 9.59 -2.93
CA THR A 160 -4.97 8.25 -3.07
C THR A 160 -5.37 7.75 -1.68
N THR A 161 -6.66 7.76 -1.39
CA THR A 161 -7.20 7.26 -0.12
C THR A 161 -7.57 5.77 -0.24
N GLN A 162 -7.61 5.06 0.89
CA GLN A 162 -7.97 3.64 0.95
C GLN A 162 -7.04 2.71 0.13
N CYS A 163 -5.82 3.15 -0.13
CA CYS A 163 -4.83 2.39 -0.88
C CYS A 163 -4.12 1.37 0.03
N PRO A 164 -3.98 0.09 -0.39
CA PRO A 164 -3.09 -0.87 0.27
C PRO A 164 -1.68 -0.30 0.44
N ARG A 165 -0.98 -0.70 1.50
CA ARG A 165 0.35 -0.13 1.84
C ARG A 165 1.33 -0.19 0.68
N ASP A 166 1.34 -1.31 -0.03
CA ASP A 166 2.29 -1.60 -1.11
C ASP A 166 1.96 -0.83 -2.41
N LEU A 167 0.80 -0.17 -2.45
CA LEU A 167 0.29 0.59 -3.59
C LEU A 167 0.33 2.10 -3.36
N LEU A 168 0.83 2.53 -2.20
CA LEU A 168 0.96 3.93 -1.87
C LEU A 168 2.01 4.60 -2.77
N PRO A 169 1.79 5.87 -3.14
CA PRO A 169 2.67 6.56 -4.04
C PRO A 169 4.07 6.72 -3.43
N PHE A 170 5.10 6.49 -4.25
CA PHE A 170 6.46 6.89 -3.90
C PHE A 170 6.54 8.42 -3.84
N PRO A 171 7.14 9.00 -2.79
CA PRO A 171 7.25 10.45 -2.66
C PRO A 171 8.06 11.06 -3.81
N LYS A 172 7.50 12.09 -4.43
CA LYS A 172 8.12 12.89 -5.52
C LYS A 172 7.43 14.25 -5.62
N ASN A 173 8.15 15.24 -6.15
CA ASN A 173 7.68 16.63 -6.27
C ASN A 173 7.24 17.17 -4.90
N GLN A 174 6.03 17.70 -4.78
CA GLN A 174 5.43 18.02 -3.49
C GLN A 174 4.54 16.84 -3.06
N SER A 175 4.85 16.26 -1.90
CA SER A 175 4.22 15.02 -1.42
C SER A 175 3.41 15.27 -0.14
N LEU A 176 2.28 14.59 -0.02
CA LEU A 176 1.46 14.57 1.19
C LEU A 176 1.70 13.28 1.96
N PHE A 177 2.06 13.42 3.22
CA PHE A 177 2.29 12.32 4.15
C PHE A 177 1.25 12.30 5.27
N ILE A 178 0.84 11.10 5.67
CA ILE A 178 0.14 10.87 6.95
C ILE A 178 1.17 10.40 7.97
N ILE A 179 1.24 11.12 9.09
CA ILE A 179 2.05 10.77 10.25
C ILE A 179 1.12 10.49 11.43
N ARG A 180 1.19 9.29 11.99
CA ARG A 180 0.34 8.88 13.11
C ARG A 180 1.10 8.91 14.42
N ILE A 181 0.49 9.53 15.42
CA ILE A 181 1.09 9.74 16.74
C ILE A 181 0.03 9.66 17.85
N ASN A 182 0.49 9.40 19.07
CA ASN A 182 -0.30 9.45 20.28
C ASN A 182 0.07 10.71 21.07
N ILE A 183 -0.92 11.52 21.44
CA ILE A 183 -0.73 12.82 22.08
C ILE A 183 -1.40 12.85 23.46
N PRO A 184 -0.81 13.49 24.48
CA PRO A 184 -1.49 13.64 25.77
C PRO A 184 -2.76 14.49 25.67
N PRO A 185 -3.88 14.14 26.34
CA PRO A 185 -5.12 14.93 26.33
C PRO A 185 -4.92 16.38 26.79
N ASN A 186 -3.93 16.61 27.65
CA ASN A 186 -3.57 17.93 28.17
C ASN A 186 -3.18 18.94 27.07
N ILE A 187 -2.76 18.48 25.89
CA ILE A 187 -2.52 19.36 24.74
C ILE A 187 -3.82 20.07 24.30
N ILE A 188 -4.94 19.36 24.36
CA ILE A 188 -6.27 19.90 24.04
C ILE A 188 -6.82 20.66 25.26
N LEU A 189 -6.81 20.03 26.43
CA LEU A 189 -7.48 20.55 27.63
C LEU A 189 -6.90 21.87 28.15
N HIS A 190 -5.59 22.09 28.02
CA HIS A 190 -4.94 23.32 28.50
C HIS A 190 -5.16 24.52 27.57
N SER A 191 -5.63 24.31 26.34
CA SER A 191 -5.96 25.39 25.42
C SER A 191 -7.46 25.67 25.47
N LYS A 192 -7.83 26.87 25.93
CA LYS A 192 -9.25 27.28 26.00
C LYS A 192 -9.96 27.15 24.65
N ILE A 193 -9.26 27.46 23.55
CA ILE A 193 -9.80 27.34 22.19
C ILE A 193 -10.02 25.87 21.85
N LEU A 194 -8.98 25.02 22.03
CA LEU A 194 -9.08 23.60 21.64
C LEU A 194 -10.06 22.84 22.53
N ASN A 195 -10.09 23.10 23.83
CA ASN A 195 -11.04 22.48 24.76
C ASN A 195 -12.51 22.86 24.45
N ASN A 196 -12.75 24.07 23.93
CA ASN A 196 -14.08 24.48 23.49
C ASN A 196 -14.44 23.84 22.13
N THR A 197 -13.46 23.62 21.25
CA THR A 197 -13.66 23.05 19.92
C THR A 197 -13.78 21.53 19.94
N PHE A 198 -12.98 20.84 20.74
CA PHE A 198 -12.87 19.38 20.81
C PHE A 198 -13.32 18.90 22.19
N LYS A 199 -14.54 18.35 22.24
CA LYS A 199 -15.14 17.84 23.47
C LYS A 199 -14.70 16.41 23.71
N LEU A 200 -13.77 16.26 24.65
CA LEU A 200 -13.36 14.94 25.14
C LEU A 200 -14.39 14.39 26.14
N THR A 201 -14.69 13.10 26.01
CA THR A 201 -15.43 12.29 26.99
C THR A 201 -14.63 12.13 28.28
N LYS A 202 -15.26 11.62 29.34
CA LYS A 202 -14.55 11.36 30.61
C LYS A 202 -13.42 10.35 30.42
N SER A 203 -13.69 9.26 29.72
CA SER A 203 -12.69 8.23 29.40
C SER A 203 -11.50 8.79 28.62
N GLU A 204 -11.73 9.63 27.61
CA GLU A 204 -10.64 10.25 26.82
C GLU A 204 -9.81 11.28 27.61
N LYS A 205 -10.36 11.85 28.68
CA LYS A 205 -9.62 12.73 29.59
C LYS A 205 -8.76 11.95 30.58
N GLU A 206 -9.24 10.78 30.97
CA GLU A 206 -8.58 9.88 31.92
C GLU A 206 -7.56 8.97 31.22
N ASP A 207 -7.68 8.77 29.90
CA ASP A 207 -6.68 8.06 29.10
C ASP A 207 -5.35 8.83 29.04
N TYR A 208 -4.24 8.11 28.96
CA TYR A 208 -2.91 8.70 28.87
C TYR A 208 -2.66 9.37 27.52
N TYR A 209 -3.31 8.88 26.44
CA TYR A 209 -3.07 9.36 25.09
C TYR A 209 -4.32 9.38 24.21
N ILE A 210 -4.35 10.33 23.28
CA ILE A 210 -5.30 10.43 22.18
C ILE A 210 -4.53 10.14 20.91
N LYS A 211 -5.03 9.20 20.10
CA LYS A 211 -4.46 8.92 18.79
C LYS A 211 -4.80 10.05 17.81
N CYS A 212 -3.86 10.45 16.98
CA CYS A 212 -4.11 11.38 15.89
C CYS A 212 -3.28 11.07 14.64
N ASP A 213 -3.79 11.51 13.49
CA ASP A 213 -3.12 11.48 12.21
C ASP A 213 -2.86 12.93 11.75
N MET A 214 -1.60 13.26 11.49
CA MET A 214 -1.13 14.54 11.00
C MET A 214 -0.91 14.45 9.49
N TYR A 215 -1.51 15.37 8.74
CA TYR A 215 -1.37 15.47 7.29
C TYR A 215 -0.32 16.53 6.99
N CYS A 216 0.82 16.08 6.46
CA CYS A 216 2.04 16.88 6.35
C CYS A 216 2.45 16.98 4.90
N LEU A 217 2.68 18.20 4.43
CA LEU A 217 3.13 18.48 3.09
C LEU A 217 4.64 18.64 3.08
N VAL A 218 5.33 17.87 2.24
CA VAL A 218 6.78 17.91 2.05
C VAL A 218 7.06 18.49 0.67
N TYR A 219 7.85 19.55 0.60
CA TYR A 219 8.23 20.18 -0.67
C TYR A 219 9.38 19.42 -1.32
N GLU A 220 9.55 19.58 -2.64
CA GLU A 220 10.48 18.78 -3.45
C GLU A 220 11.92 18.87 -2.94
N GLU A 221 12.33 20.06 -2.53
CA GLU A 221 13.63 20.35 -1.95
C GLU A 221 13.89 19.59 -0.62
N ASP A 222 12.84 19.26 0.13
CA ASP A 222 12.92 18.67 1.45
C ASP A 222 12.62 17.16 1.46
N ILE A 223 12.12 16.60 0.35
CA ILE A 223 11.73 15.17 0.27
C ILE A 223 12.87 14.25 0.67
N LYS A 224 14.07 14.50 0.16
CA LYS A 224 15.22 13.62 0.43
C LYS A 224 15.54 13.62 1.93
N SER A 225 15.69 14.80 2.53
CA SER A 225 15.96 14.95 3.96
C SER A 225 14.86 14.32 4.82
N PHE A 226 13.59 14.49 4.43
CA PHE A 226 12.47 13.89 5.12
C PHE A 226 12.51 12.35 5.08
N ILE A 227 12.83 11.75 3.92
CA ILE A 227 12.97 10.29 3.77
C ILE A 227 14.17 9.77 4.55
N ASP A 228 15.32 10.46 4.48
CA ASP A 228 16.52 10.06 5.20
C ASP A 228 16.26 9.98 6.73
N VAL A 229 15.44 10.88 7.28
CA VAL A 229 14.98 10.83 8.68
C VAL A 229 14.01 9.67 8.93
N CYS A 230 13.17 9.32 7.95
CA CYS A 230 12.21 8.22 8.08
C CYS A 230 12.85 6.82 8.00
N ASP A 231 13.99 6.69 7.31
CA ASP A 231 14.70 5.43 7.07
C ASP A 231 15.63 5.02 8.23
N ASP A 232 15.73 5.83 9.30
CA ASP A 232 16.44 5.45 10.52
C ASP A 232 15.72 4.29 11.24
N LEU A 233 16.50 3.34 11.79
CA LEU A 233 15.98 2.09 12.37
C LEU A 233 15.17 2.33 13.65
N ASP A 234 15.42 3.46 14.33
CA ASP A 234 14.61 3.95 15.43
C ASP A 234 13.54 4.91 14.89
N LYS A 235 12.27 4.65 15.20
CA LYS A 235 11.14 5.49 14.76
C LYS A 235 11.47 6.98 14.97
N PRO A 236 11.39 7.82 13.92
CA PRO A 236 11.83 9.20 14.01
C PRO A 236 10.99 10.00 15.00
N TYR A 237 11.64 10.99 15.63
CA TYR A 237 10.97 11.94 16.50
C TYR A 237 10.20 12.97 15.67
N ILE A 238 9.06 13.42 16.17
CA ILE A 238 8.25 14.45 15.49
C ILE A 238 9.06 15.72 15.23
N GLU A 239 9.94 16.13 16.16
CA GLU A 239 10.71 17.37 16.00
C GLU A 239 11.66 17.36 14.81
N GLU A 240 12.14 16.18 14.41
CA GLU A 240 13.01 16.01 13.24
C GLU A 240 12.17 16.07 11.96
N LEU A 241 11.00 15.43 11.95
CA LEU A 241 10.11 15.39 10.78
C LEU A 241 9.51 16.76 10.45
N ILE A 242 9.07 17.52 11.46
CA ILE A 242 8.41 18.82 11.24
C ILE A 242 9.37 19.91 10.74
N GLN A 243 10.69 19.68 10.78
CA GLN A 243 11.67 20.59 10.17
C GLN A 243 11.65 20.50 8.64
N HIS A 244 11.20 19.36 8.10
CA HIS A 244 11.18 19.07 6.67
C HIS A 244 9.76 19.01 6.10
N CYS A 245 8.73 19.38 6.88
CA CYS A 245 7.36 19.35 6.41
C CYS A 245 6.49 20.47 6.98
N SER A 246 5.43 20.82 6.24
CA SER A 246 4.38 21.73 6.67
C SER A 246 3.14 20.94 7.08
N VAL A 247 2.85 20.91 8.38
CA VAL A 247 1.63 20.28 8.91
C VAL A 247 0.41 21.10 8.48
N LYS A 248 -0.48 20.49 7.68
CA LYS A 248 -1.67 21.15 7.12
C LYS A 248 -2.90 20.94 7.97
N CYS A 249 -3.17 19.72 8.42
CA CYS A 249 -4.29 19.44 9.31
C CYS A 249 -4.06 18.20 10.18
N ILE A 250 -4.87 18.06 11.22
CA ILE A 250 -4.78 16.95 12.19
C ILE A 250 -6.14 16.34 12.41
N LYS A 251 -6.22 15.01 12.25
CA LYS A 251 -7.39 14.19 12.59
C LYS A 251 -7.21 13.60 13.98
N LEU A 252 -8.06 14.01 14.93
CA LEU A 252 -8.12 13.40 16.25
C LEU A 252 -9.08 12.21 16.24
N TYR A 253 -8.65 11.06 16.76
CA TYR A 253 -9.53 9.90 16.95
C TYR A 253 -10.27 10.01 18.28
N THR A 254 -11.20 10.96 18.34
CA THR A 254 -12.09 11.17 19.49
C THR A 254 -13.52 10.78 19.14
N GLN A 255 -14.33 10.46 20.13
CA GLN A 255 -15.72 10.06 19.95
C GLN A 255 -16.53 11.16 19.23
N GLU A 256 -16.28 12.43 19.54
CA GLU A 256 -16.91 13.56 18.85
C GLU A 256 -16.54 13.55 17.35
N MET A 257 -15.24 13.47 17.03
CA MET A 257 -14.78 13.48 15.63
C MET A 257 -15.27 12.27 14.83
N LEU A 258 -15.38 11.10 15.47
CA LEU A 258 -15.95 9.90 14.86
C LEU A 258 -17.45 10.05 14.59
N SER A 259 -18.20 10.68 15.50
CA SER A 259 -19.65 10.91 15.35
C SER A 259 -19.99 11.90 14.23
N LEU A 260 -19.08 12.82 13.91
CA LEU A 260 -19.25 13.80 12.83
C LEU A 260 -19.04 13.19 11.44
N ASN A 261 -18.46 11.99 11.36
CA ASN A 261 -18.19 11.29 10.11
C ASN A 261 -17.45 12.15 9.05
N ILE A 262 -16.54 13.01 9.49
CA ILE A 262 -15.74 13.86 8.59
C ILE A 262 -14.81 12.97 7.76
N SER A 263 -14.98 13.04 6.44
CA SER A 263 -14.17 12.31 5.48
C SER A 263 -12.72 12.81 5.44
N GLU A 264 -11.80 11.99 4.92
CA GLU A 264 -10.42 12.44 4.69
C GLU A 264 -10.35 13.57 3.65
N GLU A 265 -11.27 13.56 2.68
CA GLU A 265 -11.39 14.61 1.67
C GLU A 265 -11.75 15.96 2.30
N GLU A 266 -12.82 16.02 3.10
CA GLU A 266 -13.19 17.24 3.84
C GLU A 266 -12.05 17.70 4.77
N LEU A 267 -11.37 16.77 5.44
CA LEU A 267 -10.27 17.13 6.32
C LEU A 267 -9.08 17.75 5.56
N ILE A 268 -8.70 17.20 4.42
CA ILE A 268 -7.55 17.68 3.64
C ILE A 268 -7.88 18.95 2.86
N ASN A 269 -9.07 19.02 2.24
CA ASN A 269 -9.46 20.13 1.38
C ASN A 269 -10.13 21.26 2.16
N ASP A 270 -11.10 20.95 3.01
CA ASP A 270 -11.86 21.99 3.71
C ASP A 270 -11.14 22.49 4.96
N ILE A 271 -10.37 21.65 5.65
CA ILE A 271 -9.66 22.04 6.88
C ILE A 271 -8.17 22.31 6.60
N GLY A 272 -7.51 21.42 5.85
CA GLY A 272 -6.10 21.54 5.49
C GLY A 272 -5.81 22.51 4.33
N LEU A 273 -6.83 22.89 3.56
CA LEU A 273 -6.74 23.79 2.40
C LEU A 273 -5.70 23.34 1.36
N CYS A 274 -5.59 22.03 1.15
CA CYS A 274 -4.61 21.45 0.25
C CYS A 274 -5.04 21.47 -1.23
N ASN A 275 -6.33 21.75 -1.53
CA ASN A 275 -6.91 21.71 -2.88
C ASN A 275 -6.54 20.43 -3.65
N ALA A 276 -6.61 19.28 -2.98
CA ALA A 276 -6.24 17.99 -3.51
C ALA A 276 -7.36 17.35 -4.35
N GLU A 277 -6.98 16.66 -5.41
CA GLU A 277 -7.85 15.75 -6.15
C GLU A 277 -7.79 14.36 -5.53
N PHE A 278 -8.94 13.77 -5.21
CA PHE A 278 -9.02 12.45 -4.60
C PHE A 278 -9.22 11.36 -5.65
N LYS A 279 -8.36 10.34 -5.58
CA LYS A 279 -8.50 9.11 -6.35
C LYS A 279 -8.86 7.96 -5.42
N TYR A 280 -10.07 7.45 -5.59
CA TYR A 280 -10.61 6.33 -4.82
C TYR A 280 -10.22 5.00 -5.48
N VAL A 281 -9.66 4.07 -4.70
CA VAL A 281 -9.22 2.73 -5.14
C VAL A 281 -10.42 1.77 -5.29
N GLU A 282 -11.52 2.25 -5.85
CA GLU A 282 -12.68 1.41 -6.24
C GLU A 282 -12.78 1.22 -7.77
N SER A 283 -11.98 1.96 -8.56
CA SER A 283 -12.02 1.88 -10.01
C SER A 283 -11.04 0.83 -10.57
N ARG A 284 -11.59 -0.14 -11.33
CA ARG A 284 -10.81 -1.10 -12.17
C ARG A 284 -9.71 -0.41 -13.00
N GLN A 285 -9.93 0.83 -13.40
CA GLN A 285 -8.98 1.62 -14.21
C GLN A 285 -7.71 2.00 -13.43
N ILE A 286 -7.78 2.12 -12.10
CA ILE A 286 -6.58 2.35 -11.27
C ILE A 286 -5.85 1.05 -11.01
N ILE A 287 -6.54 -0.09 -10.84
CA ILE A 287 -5.87 -1.40 -10.80
C ILE A 287 -5.08 -1.61 -12.10
N GLU A 288 -5.70 -1.32 -13.25
CA GLU A 288 -5.02 -1.36 -14.55
C GLU A 288 -3.87 -0.34 -14.62
N SER A 289 -4.08 0.93 -14.24
CA SER A 289 -3.02 1.96 -14.24
C SER A 289 -1.88 1.70 -13.25
N VAL A 290 -2.15 1.05 -12.13
CA VAL A 290 -1.17 0.67 -11.09
C VAL A 290 -0.41 -0.57 -11.55
N LEU A 291 -1.09 -1.56 -12.13
CA LEU A 291 -0.44 -2.67 -12.81
C LEU A 291 0.45 -2.17 -13.94
N ASP A 292 0.00 -1.19 -14.73
CA ASP A 292 0.80 -0.53 -15.77
C ASP A 292 2.01 0.20 -15.17
N THR A 293 1.87 0.77 -13.96
CA THR A 293 2.98 1.44 -13.25
C THR A 293 4.00 0.44 -12.73
N PHE A 294 3.56 -0.67 -12.14
CA PHE A 294 4.46 -1.76 -11.74
C PHE A 294 5.14 -2.40 -12.94
N GLU A 295 4.38 -2.65 -14.02
CA GLU A 295 4.92 -3.14 -15.27
C GLU A 295 5.98 -2.15 -15.78
N TYR A 296 5.69 -0.84 -15.80
CA TYR A 296 6.64 0.22 -16.17
C TYR A 296 7.92 0.18 -15.33
N ILE A 297 7.82 0.11 -14.00
CA ILE A 297 8.98 0.05 -13.10
C ILE A 297 9.81 -1.22 -13.38
N GLU A 298 9.16 -2.37 -13.58
CA GLU A 298 9.84 -3.61 -13.95
C GLU A 298 10.52 -3.51 -15.32
N ILE A 299 9.89 -2.84 -16.32
CA ILE A 299 10.50 -2.57 -17.63
C ILE A 299 11.79 -1.77 -17.44
N GLN A 300 11.75 -0.68 -16.66
CA GLN A 300 12.90 0.20 -16.48
C GLN A 300 14.04 -0.50 -15.74
N ALA A 301 13.73 -1.22 -14.66
CA ALA A 301 14.70 -2.04 -13.94
C ALA A 301 15.35 -3.08 -14.85
N ASN A 302 14.57 -3.74 -15.71
CA ASN A 302 15.11 -4.73 -16.65
C ASN A 302 15.99 -4.10 -17.73
N LYS A 303 15.58 -2.96 -18.28
CA LYS A 303 16.39 -2.20 -19.25
C LYS A 303 17.71 -1.75 -18.64
N LEU A 304 17.68 -1.27 -17.39
CA LEU A 304 18.89 -0.93 -16.65
C LEU A 304 19.79 -2.15 -16.51
N LEU A 305 19.24 -3.30 -16.08
CA LEU A 305 19.98 -4.53 -15.90
C LEU A 305 20.61 -5.02 -17.21
N CYS A 306 19.86 -5.01 -18.31
CA CYS A 306 20.37 -5.35 -19.65
C CYS A 306 21.50 -4.39 -20.07
N ARG A 307 21.38 -3.09 -19.76
CA ARG A 307 22.38 -2.06 -20.09
C ARG A 307 23.68 -2.22 -19.29
N ILE A 308 23.60 -2.55 -18.00
CA ILE A 308 24.78 -2.68 -17.13
C ILE A 308 25.44 -4.06 -17.23
N LEU A 309 24.71 -5.09 -17.68
CA LEU A 309 25.19 -6.47 -17.74
C LEU A 309 26.53 -6.63 -18.49
N PRO A 310 26.77 -5.99 -19.66
CA PRO A 310 28.07 -6.08 -20.33
C PRO A 310 29.24 -5.57 -19.47
N THR A 311 29.02 -4.46 -18.77
CA THR A 311 30.00 -3.87 -17.85
C THR A 311 30.26 -4.79 -16.66
N LEU A 312 29.19 -5.33 -16.06
CA LEU A 312 29.31 -6.28 -14.96
C LEU A 312 30.08 -7.53 -15.38
N CYS A 313 29.80 -8.05 -16.57
CA CYS A 313 30.52 -9.21 -17.08
C CYS A 313 31.98 -8.90 -17.37
N ALA A 314 32.32 -7.69 -17.80
CA ALA A 314 33.71 -7.26 -18.01
C ALA A 314 34.49 -7.07 -16.69
N LEU A 315 33.85 -6.57 -15.64
CA LEU A 315 34.45 -6.36 -14.33
C LEU A 315 34.57 -7.67 -13.52
N TYR A 316 33.54 -8.51 -13.59
CA TYR A 316 33.38 -9.72 -12.78
C TYR A 316 33.44 -11.00 -13.62
N LYS A 317 34.40 -11.07 -14.57
CA LYS A 317 34.51 -12.19 -15.54
C LYS A 317 34.48 -13.58 -14.92
N LYS A 318 35.10 -13.75 -13.75
CA LYS A 318 35.20 -15.05 -13.05
C LYS A 318 33.89 -15.47 -12.38
N ASP A 319 32.98 -14.52 -12.18
CA ASP A 319 31.76 -14.70 -11.41
C ASP A 319 30.55 -15.02 -12.29
N PHE A 320 30.51 -14.49 -13.51
CA PHE A 320 29.45 -14.73 -14.51
C PHE A 320 29.72 -15.97 -15.37
N LEU A 321 29.33 -17.13 -14.84
CA LEU A 321 29.46 -18.43 -15.52
C LEU A 321 28.16 -18.91 -16.14
N ILE A 322 28.24 -19.33 -17.39
CA ILE A 322 27.10 -19.93 -18.09
C ILE A 322 26.88 -21.35 -17.60
N LYS A 323 25.70 -21.62 -17.03
CA LYS A 323 25.31 -22.96 -16.55
C LYS A 323 24.57 -23.76 -17.62
N LYS A 324 23.68 -23.12 -18.37
CA LYS A 324 22.85 -23.78 -19.40
C LYS A 324 22.50 -22.80 -20.51
N ILE A 325 22.40 -23.31 -21.72
CA ILE A 325 22.00 -22.52 -22.90
C ILE A 325 21.00 -23.34 -23.70
N ARG A 326 19.94 -22.69 -24.18
CA ARG A 326 18.95 -23.29 -25.06
C ARG A 326 18.57 -22.30 -26.15
N CYS A 327 18.45 -22.76 -27.39
CA CYS A 327 17.77 -22.01 -28.43
C CYS A 327 16.27 -22.19 -28.21
N ILE A 328 15.53 -21.09 -28.04
CA ILE A 328 14.09 -21.09 -27.75
C ILE A 328 13.29 -20.34 -28.80
N GLY A 329 13.94 -19.82 -29.84
CA GLY A 329 13.26 -19.27 -31.00
C GLY A 329 14.20 -19.07 -32.17
N ASN A 330 13.66 -19.05 -33.38
CA ASN A 330 14.42 -18.89 -34.61
C ASN A 330 13.56 -18.32 -35.75
N THR A 331 14.20 -17.82 -36.79
CA THR A 331 13.55 -17.31 -38.02
C THR A 331 13.86 -18.27 -39.17
N ILE A 332 13.32 -19.49 -39.14
CA ILE A 332 13.50 -20.45 -40.25
C ILE A 332 12.87 -19.91 -41.53
N ASP A 333 11.70 -19.29 -41.40
CA ASP A 333 10.98 -18.63 -42.48
C ASP A 333 11.05 -17.10 -42.29
N PRO A 334 11.76 -16.36 -43.16
CA PRO A 334 11.86 -14.90 -43.08
C PRO A 334 10.51 -14.19 -43.17
N GLU A 335 9.52 -14.78 -43.85
CA GLU A 335 8.19 -14.18 -44.04
C GLU A 335 7.32 -14.31 -42.78
N GLN A 336 7.54 -15.37 -41.98
CA GLN A 336 6.81 -15.60 -40.72
C GLN A 336 7.46 -14.94 -39.50
N GLY A 337 8.70 -14.45 -39.65
CA GLY A 337 9.44 -13.83 -38.57
C GLY A 337 9.88 -14.80 -37.47
N LEU A 338 10.21 -14.27 -36.29
CA LEU A 338 10.75 -15.08 -35.19
C LEU A 338 9.65 -15.96 -34.58
N THR A 339 9.81 -17.27 -34.59
CA THR A 339 8.93 -18.20 -33.87
C THR A 339 9.56 -18.56 -32.53
N ILE A 340 8.80 -18.45 -31.44
CA ILE A 340 9.29 -18.63 -30.06
C ILE A 340 8.56 -19.82 -29.44
N TYR A 341 9.36 -20.69 -28.80
CA TYR A 341 8.99 -21.93 -28.15
C TYR A 341 9.25 -21.78 -26.64
N PRO A 342 8.26 -21.31 -25.86
CA PRO A 342 8.45 -21.06 -24.43
C PRO A 342 8.88 -22.34 -23.70
N PRO A 343 10.03 -22.34 -22.98
CA PRO A 343 10.49 -23.51 -22.21
C PRO A 343 9.54 -24.00 -21.12
N SER A 344 8.59 -23.18 -20.70
CA SER A 344 7.50 -23.56 -19.81
C SER A 344 6.51 -24.55 -20.44
N ILE A 345 6.41 -24.55 -21.77
CA ILE A 345 5.49 -25.39 -22.56
C ILE A 345 6.27 -26.46 -23.34
N PHE A 346 7.38 -26.07 -23.98
CA PHE A 346 8.17 -26.94 -24.85
C PHE A 346 9.38 -27.50 -24.10
N SER A 347 9.41 -28.83 -23.95
CA SER A 347 10.56 -29.52 -23.37
C SER A 347 11.80 -29.41 -24.28
N LYS A 348 12.99 -29.70 -23.73
CA LYS A 348 14.29 -29.56 -24.45
C LYS A 348 14.29 -30.26 -25.82
N GLU A 349 13.60 -31.38 -25.93
CA GLU A 349 13.52 -32.21 -27.13
C GLU A 349 12.71 -31.56 -28.26
N HIS A 350 11.82 -30.63 -27.92
CA HIS A 350 10.94 -29.94 -28.85
C HIS A 350 11.39 -28.50 -29.14
N LEU A 351 12.60 -28.13 -28.69
CA LEU A 351 13.16 -26.80 -28.93
C LEU A 351 13.79 -26.73 -30.34
N PRO A 352 13.76 -25.54 -30.97
CA PRO A 352 14.28 -25.37 -32.31
C PRO A 352 15.81 -25.49 -32.38
N THR A 353 16.30 -25.84 -33.57
CA THR A 353 17.71 -25.64 -33.92
C THR A 353 17.96 -24.18 -34.31
N ALA A 354 19.06 -23.60 -33.85
CA ALA A 354 19.39 -22.20 -34.14
C ALA A 354 19.67 -22.00 -35.63
N LYS A 355 18.80 -21.23 -36.30
CA LYS A 355 18.82 -20.89 -37.73
C LYS A 355 18.25 -19.48 -37.94
N GLY A 356 18.82 -18.69 -38.85
CA GLY A 356 18.40 -17.29 -39.01
C GLY A 356 18.69 -16.49 -37.74
N THR A 357 17.95 -15.43 -37.45
CA THR A 357 18.04 -14.76 -36.15
C THR A 357 17.41 -15.67 -35.08
N SER A 358 18.17 -15.97 -34.02
CA SER A 358 17.77 -16.95 -33.01
C SER A 358 17.71 -16.33 -31.62
N LEU A 359 16.70 -16.70 -30.85
CA LEU A 359 16.54 -16.33 -29.44
C LEU A 359 17.12 -17.43 -28.56
N PHE A 360 18.08 -17.07 -27.73
CA PHE A 360 18.69 -17.97 -26.76
C PHE A 360 18.30 -17.61 -25.33
N LEU A 361 18.04 -18.64 -24.53
CA LEU A 361 17.89 -18.58 -23.09
C LEU A 361 19.16 -19.11 -22.43
N ILE A 362 19.85 -18.24 -21.70
CA ILE A 362 21.08 -18.54 -20.96
C ILE A 362 20.79 -18.51 -19.47
N ARG A 363 20.97 -19.64 -18.78
CA ARG A 363 20.95 -19.70 -17.33
C ARG A 363 22.33 -19.39 -16.77
N SER A 364 22.40 -18.39 -15.91
CA SER A 364 23.64 -17.91 -15.29
C SER A 364 23.44 -17.63 -13.80
N ARG A 365 24.46 -17.09 -13.15
CA ARG A 365 24.40 -16.52 -11.81
C ARG A 365 24.86 -15.07 -11.86
N MET A 366 24.30 -14.24 -11.00
CA MET A 366 24.65 -12.84 -10.85
C MET A 366 25.02 -12.55 -9.40
N LEU A 367 25.95 -11.63 -9.16
CA LEU A 367 26.30 -11.20 -7.81
C LEU A 367 25.09 -10.54 -7.14
N THR A 368 24.75 -10.97 -5.93
CA THR A 368 23.65 -10.40 -5.16
C THR A 368 23.90 -8.91 -4.87
N GLU A 369 25.16 -8.53 -4.65
CA GLU A 369 25.57 -7.15 -4.39
C GLU A 369 25.18 -6.19 -5.52
N VAL A 370 25.13 -6.64 -6.77
CA VAL A 370 24.65 -5.81 -7.90
C VAL A 370 23.20 -5.38 -7.70
N ILE A 371 22.36 -6.25 -7.13
CA ILE A 371 20.96 -5.93 -6.83
C ILE A 371 20.90 -5.00 -5.63
N LEU A 372 21.60 -5.34 -4.55
CA LEU A 372 21.60 -4.56 -3.31
C LEU A 372 22.20 -3.15 -3.46
N SER A 373 23.16 -2.97 -4.37
CA SER A 373 23.83 -1.69 -4.60
C SER A 373 23.15 -0.81 -5.65
N THR A 374 22.09 -1.29 -6.30
CA THR A 374 21.40 -0.56 -7.37
C THR A 374 19.96 -0.27 -6.93
N PRO A 375 19.64 0.97 -6.51
CA PRO A 375 18.35 1.31 -5.93
C PRO A 375 17.15 0.88 -6.77
N GLU A 376 17.23 1.04 -8.10
CA GLU A 376 16.18 0.65 -9.04
C GLU A 376 15.92 -0.86 -9.08
N LEU A 377 16.92 -1.68 -8.76
CA LEU A 377 16.80 -3.14 -8.71
C LEU A 377 16.31 -3.64 -7.36
N VAL A 378 16.72 -2.99 -6.25
CA VAL A 378 16.21 -3.28 -4.90
C VAL A 378 14.69 -3.13 -4.85
N ASN A 379 14.17 -2.08 -5.48
CA ASN A 379 12.73 -1.78 -5.50
C ASN A 379 11.89 -2.79 -6.28
N VAL A 380 12.50 -3.57 -7.18
CA VAL A 380 11.80 -4.57 -8.01
C VAL A 380 12.04 -5.98 -7.50
N HIS A 381 13.18 -6.24 -6.88
CA HIS A 381 13.57 -7.56 -6.41
C HIS A 381 13.59 -7.59 -4.88
N ASN A 382 12.44 -7.90 -4.27
CA ASN A 382 12.38 -8.22 -2.85
C ASN A 382 13.14 -9.53 -2.59
N LEU A 383 14.29 -9.41 -1.94
CA LEU A 383 15.15 -10.53 -1.54
C LEU A 383 14.82 -10.94 -0.10
N SER A 384 14.68 -12.24 0.15
CA SER A 384 14.63 -12.77 1.51
C SER A 384 15.99 -12.69 2.22
N ASP A 385 16.03 -12.79 3.54
CA ASP A 385 17.29 -12.76 4.33
C ASP A 385 18.32 -13.80 3.85
N GLU A 386 17.85 -14.98 3.44
CA GLU A 386 18.69 -16.03 2.83
C GLU A 386 19.26 -15.61 1.47
N GLU A 387 18.50 -14.86 0.66
CA GLU A 387 18.92 -14.39 -0.65
C GLU A 387 19.87 -13.20 -0.53
N MET A 388 19.62 -12.29 0.42
CA MET A 388 20.51 -11.18 0.75
C MET A 388 21.88 -11.64 1.25
N SER A 389 21.91 -12.75 2.01
CA SER A 389 23.15 -13.36 2.50
C SER A 389 23.83 -14.28 1.48
N SER A 390 23.13 -14.67 0.41
CA SER A 390 23.74 -15.44 -0.68
C SER A 390 24.70 -14.55 -1.48
N LYS A 391 25.88 -15.08 -1.85
CA LYS A 391 26.82 -14.39 -2.74
C LYS A 391 26.25 -14.20 -4.16
N TYR A 392 25.42 -15.14 -4.62
CA TYR A 392 24.90 -15.13 -5.98
C TYR A 392 23.41 -15.45 -6.04
N LEU A 393 22.71 -14.79 -6.96
CA LEU A 393 21.35 -15.11 -7.37
C LEU A 393 21.36 -15.85 -8.71
N LEU A 394 20.42 -16.76 -8.90
CA LEU A 394 20.23 -17.44 -10.18
C LEU A 394 19.50 -16.49 -11.13
N CYS A 395 19.89 -16.44 -12.40
CA CYS A 395 19.20 -15.64 -13.40
C CYS A 395 19.12 -16.35 -14.76
N ASP A 396 18.10 -15.98 -15.53
CA ASP A 396 17.84 -16.42 -16.90
C ASP A 396 17.94 -15.20 -17.83
N ILE A 397 18.80 -15.27 -18.82
CA ILE A 397 19.14 -14.17 -19.73
C ILE A 397 18.65 -14.55 -21.12
N TYR A 398 17.81 -13.69 -21.70
CA TYR A 398 17.24 -13.85 -23.03
C TYR A 398 17.99 -12.94 -23.99
N CYS A 399 18.63 -13.53 -25.00
CA CYS A 399 19.43 -12.79 -25.96
C CYS A 399 19.13 -13.19 -27.40
N LEU A 400 19.04 -12.19 -28.28
CA LEU A 400 18.93 -12.38 -29.72
C LEU A 400 20.32 -12.47 -30.33
N VAL A 401 20.50 -13.42 -31.24
CA VAL A 401 21.75 -13.65 -31.96
C VAL A 401 21.45 -13.65 -33.45
N ASP A 402 22.06 -12.72 -34.16
CA ASP A 402 21.96 -12.65 -35.62
C ASP A 402 22.58 -13.88 -36.28
N ASN A 403 22.05 -14.27 -37.44
CA ASN A 403 22.51 -15.43 -38.19
C ASN A 403 24.05 -15.45 -38.39
N GLN A 404 24.63 -14.29 -38.70
CA GLN A 404 26.07 -14.13 -38.90
C GLN A 404 26.92 -14.44 -37.64
N ASN A 405 26.34 -14.28 -36.46
CA ASN A 405 27.02 -14.44 -35.17
C ASN A 405 26.75 -15.78 -34.49
N ILE A 406 25.83 -16.61 -35.00
CA ILE A 406 25.41 -17.87 -34.34
C ILE A 406 26.59 -18.81 -34.09
N ASN A 407 27.47 -19.02 -35.07
CA ASN A 407 28.59 -19.95 -34.93
C ASN A 407 29.62 -19.44 -33.92
N LEU A 408 29.93 -18.14 -33.97
CA LEU A 408 30.81 -17.49 -33.01
C LEU A 408 30.23 -17.57 -31.60
N PHE A 409 28.96 -17.21 -31.44
CA PHE A 409 28.23 -17.29 -30.16
C PHE A 409 28.25 -18.72 -29.59
N LYS A 410 27.91 -19.74 -30.39
CA LYS A 410 27.95 -21.14 -29.98
C LYS A 410 29.35 -21.55 -29.52
N ASN A 411 30.40 -21.17 -30.27
CA ASN A 411 31.79 -21.47 -29.94
C ASN A 411 32.23 -20.81 -28.63
N LEU A 412 31.87 -19.54 -28.41
CA LEU A 412 32.20 -18.81 -27.18
C LEU A 412 31.50 -19.44 -25.97
N CYS A 413 30.23 -19.78 -26.15
CA CYS A 413 29.42 -20.45 -25.14
C CYS A 413 29.96 -21.82 -24.72
N THR A 414 30.52 -22.61 -25.65
CA THR A 414 31.06 -23.95 -25.36
C THR A 414 32.49 -23.92 -24.85
N LYS A 415 33.35 -23.07 -25.43
CA LYS A 415 34.80 -23.04 -25.13
C LYS A 415 35.14 -22.23 -23.87
N THR A 416 34.57 -21.04 -23.72
CA THR A 416 34.95 -20.14 -22.62
C THR A 416 34.06 -20.33 -21.39
N ARG A 417 32.78 -20.64 -21.61
CA ARG A 417 31.68 -20.59 -20.62
C ARG A 417 31.60 -19.25 -19.85
N GLN A 418 32.34 -18.23 -20.29
CA GLN A 418 32.37 -16.91 -19.70
C GLN A 418 31.38 -16.02 -20.44
N PHE A 419 30.43 -15.47 -19.70
CA PHE A 419 29.39 -14.64 -20.31
C PHE A 419 29.96 -13.33 -20.88
N SER A 420 31.09 -12.84 -20.35
CA SER A 420 31.76 -11.61 -20.82
C SER A 420 32.10 -11.62 -22.30
N ASP A 421 32.46 -12.80 -22.83
CA ASP A 421 32.85 -12.95 -24.22
C ASP A 421 31.64 -13.21 -25.10
N VAL A 422 30.57 -13.76 -24.52
CA VAL A 422 29.30 -14.04 -25.22
C VAL A 422 28.50 -12.76 -25.46
N VAL A 423 28.47 -11.86 -24.48
CA VAL A 423 27.62 -10.64 -24.51
C VAL A 423 27.95 -9.68 -25.65
N ILE A 424 29.15 -9.77 -26.23
CA ILE A 424 29.53 -8.94 -27.40
C ILE A 424 28.96 -9.47 -28.72
N THR A 425 28.47 -10.71 -28.75
CA THR A 425 27.95 -11.39 -29.94
C THR A 425 26.44 -11.53 -29.96
N CYS A 426 25.77 -11.09 -28.89
CA CYS A 426 24.34 -11.16 -28.74
C CYS A 426 23.77 -9.83 -28.24
N ASP A 427 22.49 -9.64 -28.49
CA ASP A 427 21.72 -8.52 -28.01
C ASP A 427 20.84 -8.98 -26.85
N VAL A 428 21.16 -8.53 -25.64
CA VAL A 428 20.46 -8.94 -24.41
C VAL A 428 19.15 -8.18 -24.33
N ARG A 429 18.03 -8.92 -24.36
CA ARG A 429 16.68 -8.35 -24.43
C ARG A 429 15.95 -8.39 -23.09
N TYR A 430 16.17 -9.42 -22.29
CA TYR A 430 15.50 -9.54 -21.00
C TYR A 430 16.33 -10.38 -20.04
N ILE A 431 16.31 -10.02 -18.75
CA ILE A 431 16.98 -10.78 -17.68
C ILE A 431 15.99 -11.07 -16.56
N ARG A 432 15.75 -12.33 -16.27
CA ARG A 432 14.93 -12.77 -15.13
C ARG A 432 15.81 -13.16 -13.96
N ILE A 433 15.57 -12.56 -12.79
CA ILE A 433 16.19 -12.98 -11.53
C ILE A 433 15.25 -13.92 -10.80
N TYR A 434 15.78 -15.03 -10.28
CA TYR A 434 15.02 -15.94 -9.45
C TYR A 434 15.09 -15.49 -7.99
N THR A 435 13.95 -15.05 -7.46
CA THR A 435 13.73 -14.83 -6.02
C THR A 435 12.65 -15.78 -5.50
N LYS A 436 12.59 -16.02 -4.19
CA LYS A 436 11.53 -16.82 -3.55
C LYS A 436 10.14 -16.22 -3.81
N ASP A 437 10.04 -14.89 -3.84
CA ASP A 437 8.80 -14.16 -4.13
C ASP A 437 8.45 -14.10 -5.61
N ALA A 438 9.39 -14.35 -6.53
CA ALA A 438 9.11 -14.50 -7.97
C ALA A 438 8.20 -15.71 -8.31
N ARG A 439 7.80 -16.50 -7.31
CA ARG A 439 6.81 -17.58 -7.40
C ARG A 439 5.38 -17.14 -7.06
N LYS A 440 5.18 -15.95 -6.46
CA LYS A 440 3.86 -15.47 -6.02
C LYS A 440 2.97 -15.00 -7.17
N PHE A 441 3.56 -14.64 -8.31
CA PHE A 441 2.83 -14.30 -9.54
C PHE A 441 3.12 -15.33 -10.66
N PRO A 442 2.11 -15.76 -11.43
CA PRO A 442 2.33 -16.66 -12.56
C PRO A 442 3.18 -15.95 -13.62
N PHE A 443 4.42 -16.39 -13.80
CA PHE A 443 5.30 -15.87 -14.84
C PHE A 443 4.78 -16.26 -16.23
N ASN A 444 4.13 -15.33 -16.91
CA ASN A 444 3.77 -15.47 -18.31
C ASN A 444 4.95 -15.07 -19.21
N GLU A 445 5.81 -16.05 -19.50
CA GLU A 445 7.02 -15.87 -20.32
C GLU A 445 6.74 -15.21 -21.68
N ALA A 446 5.62 -15.56 -22.32
CA ALA A 446 5.26 -14.99 -23.61
C ALA A 446 4.88 -13.50 -23.51
N SER A 447 4.11 -13.13 -22.49
CA SER A 447 3.74 -11.73 -22.24
C SER A 447 4.98 -10.88 -21.94
N VAL A 448 5.84 -11.38 -21.06
CA VAL A 448 7.07 -10.72 -20.63
C VAL A 448 8.07 -10.52 -21.77
N LEU A 449 8.30 -11.53 -22.61
CA LEU A 449 9.22 -11.37 -23.74
C LEU A 449 8.68 -10.40 -24.81
N LYS A 450 7.35 -10.34 -24.96
CA LYS A 450 6.68 -9.40 -25.87
C LYS A 450 6.72 -7.96 -25.34
N GLN A 451 6.38 -7.76 -24.07
CA GLN A 451 6.27 -6.43 -23.43
C GLN A 451 7.62 -5.91 -22.93
N LEU A 452 8.33 -6.69 -22.12
CA LEU A 452 9.59 -6.30 -21.48
C LEU A 452 10.80 -6.49 -22.43
N GLY A 453 10.83 -7.61 -23.14
CA GLY A 453 11.90 -7.93 -24.08
C GLY A 453 11.81 -7.21 -25.44
N ASN A 454 10.65 -6.62 -25.76
CA ASN A 454 10.31 -6.05 -27.07
C ASN A 454 10.64 -7.02 -28.24
N ILE A 455 10.42 -8.33 -28.02
CA ILE A 455 10.69 -9.37 -29.01
C ILE A 455 9.43 -9.60 -29.84
N LYS A 456 9.45 -9.16 -31.10
CA LYS A 456 8.38 -9.39 -32.07
C LYS A 456 8.52 -10.79 -32.67
N GLY A 457 7.47 -11.60 -32.55
CA GLY A 457 7.46 -12.96 -33.05
C GLY A 457 6.15 -13.69 -32.80
N LYS A 458 6.01 -14.89 -33.39
CA LYS A 458 4.92 -15.83 -33.12
C LYS A 458 5.26 -16.65 -31.87
N TYR A 459 4.47 -16.47 -30.81
CA TYR A 459 4.60 -17.22 -29.57
C TYR A 459 3.71 -18.46 -29.63
N LEU A 460 4.30 -19.64 -29.55
CA LEU A 460 3.55 -20.89 -29.56
C LEU A 460 2.93 -21.16 -28.18
N ASN A 461 1.69 -21.65 -28.18
CA ASN A 461 0.92 -21.96 -26.98
C ASN A 461 0.76 -23.48 -26.77
N GLU A 462 0.01 -23.88 -25.73
CA GLU A 462 -0.23 -25.31 -25.46
C GLU A 462 -1.03 -26.03 -26.56
N GLN A 463 -1.90 -25.33 -27.28
CA GLN A 463 -2.64 -25.91 -28.40
C GLN A 463 -1.71 -26.19 -29.57
N ASP A 464 -0.77 -25.27 -29.85
CA ASP A 464 0.29 -25.48 -30.83
C ASP A 464 1.17 -26.67 -30.46
N PHE A 465 1.50 -26.82 -29.17
CA PHE A 465 2.24 -27.98 -28.69
C PHE A 465 1.45 -29.28 -28.87
N LYS A 466 0.16 -29.30 -28.49
CA LYS A 466 -0.71 -30.47 -28.68
C LYS A 466 -0.86 -30.83 -30.16
N ALA A 467 -1.01 -29.84 -31.04
CA ALA A 467 -1.05 -30.02 -32.49
C ALA A 467 0.27 -30.55 -33.05
N LEU A 468 1.41 -30.06 -32.55
CA LEU A 468 2.73 -30.55 -32.92
C LEU A 468 2.92 -32.02 -32.53
N VAL A 469 2.54 -32.38 -31.30
CA VAL A 469 2.60 -33.77 -30.80
C VAL A 469 1.62 -34.68 -31.55
N SER A 470 0.40 -34.22 -31.86
CA SER A 470 -0.61 -35.03 -32.55
C SER A 470 -0.37 -35.18 -34.04
N SER A 471 0.33 -34.23 -34.67
CA SER A 471 0.63 -34.26 -36.11
C SER A 471 1.59 -35.39 -36.53
N GLY A 472 2.27 -36.05 -35.58
CA GLY A 472 3.25 -37.11 -35.88
C GLY A 472 4.47 -36.64 -36.68
N LEU A 473 4.57 -35.34 -37.01
CA LEU A 473 5.68 -34.73 -37.76
C LEU A 473 7.00 -34.69 -36.97
N TYR A 474 6.96 -35.07 -35.69
CA TYR A 474 8.15 -35.29 -34.87
C TYR A 474 8.35 -36.79 -34.65
N THR A 475 9.04 -37.44 -35.59
CA THR A 475 9.59 -38.76 -35.30
C THR A 475 10.76 -38.56 -34.34
N LYS A 476 10.75 -39.31 -33.22
CA LYS A 476 11.92 -39.49 -32.36
C LYS A 476 13.08 -39.90 -33.26
N SER A 477 13.93 -38.96 -33.65
CA SER A 477 15.26 -39.29 -34.12
C SER A 477 16.01 -39.76 -32.88
N ALA A 478 15.92 -41.06 -32.63
CA ALA A 478 16.89 -41.80 -31.86
C ALA A 478 18.23 -41.67 -32.60
N SER A 479 18.94 -40.58 -32.33
CA SER A 479 20.39 -40.49 -32.47
C SER A 479 20.90 -40.34 -31.05
N GLU A 480 21.29 -41.46 -30.48
CA GLU A 480 22.28 -41.53 -29.42
C GLU A 480 23.61 -40.99 -29.99
N SER A 481 23.70 -39.67 -30.12
CA SER A 481 24.94 -38.90 -30.38
C SER A 481 24.60 -37.40 -30.54
N SER A 482 24.06 -36.77 -29.48
CA SER A 482 24.34 -35.34 -29.27
C SER A 482 25.48 -35.24 -28.27
N SER A 483 26.67 -35.47 -28.81
CA SER A 483 27.95 -35.40 -28.13
C SER A 483 28.15 -34.05 -27.45
N ALA A 484 28.61 -34.10 -26.21
CA ALA A 484 29.54 -33.09 -25.71
C ALA A 484 30.58 -32.85 -26.83
N VAL A 485 30.67 -31.63 -27.34
CA VAL A 485 31.49 -31.31 -28.51
C VAL A 485 32.95 -31.66 -28.22
N SER A 486 33.40 -32.75 -28.85
CA SER A 486 34.79 -33.18 -28.95
C SER A 486 35.53 -32.33 -29.98
N THR A 487 36.81 -32.14 -29.71
CA THR A 487 37.83 -31.39 -30.43
C THR A 487 38.14 -31.94 -31.81
N GLU A 488 38.08 -31.11 -32.85
CA GLU A 488 39.04 -31.14 -33.96
C GLU A 488 39.35 -29.69 -34.40
N GLU A 489 40.65 -29.43 -34.58
CA GLU A 489 41.27 -28.16 -34.98
C GLU A 489 41.11 -27.93 -36.49
N GLU A 490 40.98 -26.67 -36.92
CA GLU A 490 41.94 -26.03 -37.85
C GLU A 490 41.58 -24.57 -38.20
N SER A 491 42.60 -23.72 -38.03
CA SER A 491 42.97 -22.45 -38.68
C SER A 491 41.92 -21.46 -39.22
N ILE A 492 41.81 -20.27 -38.58
CA ILE A 492 41.75 -18.95 -39.27
C ILE A 492 42.41 -17.88 -38.36
N ILE A 493 43.68 -17.52 -38.63
CA ILE A 493 44.47 -16.57 -37.81
C ILE A 493 44.30 -15.09 -38.24
N GLN A 494 43.60 -14.78 -39.33
CA GLN A 494 43.56 -13.39 -39.84
C GLN A 494 42.38 -12.52 -39.36
N GLN A 495 41.34 -13.08 -38.75
CA GLN A 495 40.17 -12.32 -38.27
C GLN A 495 40.33 -11.75 -36.85
N GLU A 496 41.22 -12.29 -36.01
CA GLU A 496 41.36 -11.87 -34.60
C GLU A 496 42.02 -10.48 -34.42
N LEU A 497 42.85 -10.05 -35.35
CA LEU A 497 43.57 -8.77 -35.25
C LEU A 497 42.67 -7.57 -35.52
N HIS A 498 41.72 -7.69 -36.45
CA HIS A 498 40.79 -6.61 -36.80
C HIS A 498 39.71 -6.39 -35.73
N VAL A 499 39.33 -7.45 -35.02
CA VAL A 499 38.31 -7.40 -33.93
C VAL A 499 38.89 -6.81 -32.64
N LYS A 500 40.16 -7.08 -32.31
CA LYS A 500 40.84 -6.49 -31.14
C LYS A 500 41.01 -4.97 -31.23
N GLN A 501 41.23 -4.42 -32.43
CA GLN A 501 41.28 -2.97 -32.65
C GLN A 501 39.91 -2.29 -32.56
N SER A 502 38.86 -2.95 -33.07
CA SER A 502 37.46 -2.49 -32.94
C SER A 502 36.97 -2.47 -31.48
N LEU A 503 37.28 -3.51 -30.69
CA LEU A 503 36.96 -3.62 -29.26
C LEU A 503 37.58 -2.50 -28.40
N LYS A 504 38.84 -2.13 -28.67
CA LYS A 504 39.50 -1.01 -27.96
C LYS A 504 38.83 0.34 -28.25
N SER A 505 38.35 0.55 -29.48
CA SER A 505 37.68 1.79 -29.87
C SER A 505 36.31 1.95 -29.21
N ARG A 506 35.52 0.86 -29.14
CA ARG A 506 34.18 0.84 -28.53
C ARG A 506 34.24 1.01 -27.00
N LEU A 507 35.19 0.35 -26.33
CA LEU A 507 35.42 0.53 -24.89
C LEU A 507 35.93 1.95 -24.54
N SER A 508 36.67 2.60 -25.45
CA SER A 508 37.12 3.99 -25.29
C SER A 508 35.96 4.98 -25.44
N GLN A 509 35.04 4.76 -26.38
CA GLN A 509 33.83 5.57 -26.55
C GLN A 509 32.88 5.45 -25.34
N ILE A 510 32.73 4.26 -24.77
CA ILE A 510 31.92 4.03 -23.57
C ILE A 510 32.54 4.74 -22.35
N ARG A 511 33.88 4.77 -22.22
CA ARG A 511 34.55 5.52 -21.15
C ARG A 511 34.36 7.03 -21.26
N LYS A 512 34.36 7.59 -22.47
CA LYS A 512 34.12 9.02 -22.70
C LYS A 512 32.68 9.46 -22.37
N GLN A 513 31.71 8.56 -22.49
CA GLN A 513 30.31 8.84 -22.15
C GLN A 513 30.00 8.78 -20.64
N LEU A 514 30.95 8.32 -19.81
CA LEU A 514 30.79 8.17 -18.35
C LEU A 514 31.62 9.16 -17.53
N THR A 515 32.48 9.96 -18.16
CA THR A 515 33.12 11.11 -17.51
C THR A 515 32.24 12.35 -17.68
N PRO A 516 31.81 13.02 -16.60
CA PRO A 516 31.16 14.31 -16.72
C PRO A 516 32.20 15.35 -17.18
N ASP A 517 31.88 16.06 -18.25
CA ASP A 517 32.63 17.24 -18.67
C ASP A 517 32.59 18.28 -17.55
N SER A 518 33.72 18.49 -16.86
CA SER A 518 34.02 19.76 -16.22
C SER A 518 35.53 19.98 -16.12
N SER A 519 36.05 20.70 -17.10
CA SER A 519 37.26 21.47 -16.94
C SER A 519 36.93 22.73 -16.13
N SER A 520 37.27 22.76 -14.85
CA SER A 520 37.92 23.94 -14.26
C SER A 520 38.65 23.55 -12.98
N SER A 521 39.91 23.94 -12.95
CA SER A 521 40.85 23.82 -11.86
C SER A 521 40.33 24.49 -10.59
N ASN A 522 40.46 23.81 -9.45
CA ASN A 522 41.11 24.38 -8.27
C ASN A 522 41.49 23.27 -7.29
N THR A 523 42.76 23.27 -6.91
CA THR A 523 43.35 22.60 -5.76
C THR A 523 42.62 22.93 -4.47
N VAL A 524 42.39 21.96 -3.58
CA VAL A 524 42.57 22.03 -2.11
C VAL A 524 42.40 20.62 -1.53
N SER A 525 43.26 20.30 -0.57
CA SER A 525 43.38 19.06 0.20
C SER A 525 42.31 18.89 1.27
N SER A 526 41.97 17.64 1.59
CA SER A 526 42.13 17.07 2.94
C SER A 526 41.66 15.61 3.00
N GLU A 527 42.28 14.86 3.90
CA GLU A 527 42.05 13.49 4.32
C GLU A 527 40.59 13.22 4.71
N ASP A 528 40.11 12.00 4.45
CA ASP A 528 39.04 11.38 5.25
C ASP A 528 39.25 9.86 5.33
N ASP A 529 39.06 9.36 6.55
CA ASP A 529 39.62 8.18 7.15
C ASP A 529 39.19 6.84 6.53
N ILE A 530 40.17 6.07 6.08
CA ILE A 530 40.03 4.62 5.90
C ILE A 530 40.51 3.98 7.21
N ASP A 531 39.57 3.53 8.05
CA ASP A 531 39.86 2.76 9.27
C ASP A 531 40.93 1.70 8.98
N THR A 532 42.04 1.74 9.70
CA THR A 532 43.12 0.78 9.48
C THR A 532 42.65 -0.65 9.78
N PRO A 533 43.21 -1.70 9.15
CA PRO A 533 42.83 -3.09 9.40
C PRO A 533 42.89 -3.49 10.89
N ALA A 534 43.75 -2.84 11.68
CA ALA A 534 43.85 -3.02 13.12
C ALA A 534 42.62 -2.48 13.88
N GLU A 535 42.06 -1.37 13.41
CA GLU A 535 40.89 -0.70 13.96
C GLU A 535 39.60 -1.47 13.66
N ILE A 536 39.50 -2.02 12.45
CA ILE A 536 38.44 -2.97 12.07
C ILE A 536 38.51 -4.24 12.94
N LYS A 537 39.71 -4.76 13.22
CA LYS A 537 39.88 -5.92 14.11
C LYS A 537 39.46 -5.60 15.55
N ARG A 538 39.81 -4.40 16.05
CA ARG A 538 39.42 -3.92 17.38
C ARG A 538 37.89 -3.75 17.51
N LYS A 539 37.23 -3.18 16.50
CA LYS A 539 35.76 -3.06 16.43
C LYS A 539 35.07 -4.44 16.40
N ARG A 540 35.65 -5.43 15.71
CA ARG A 540 35.15 -6.82 15.70
C ARG A 540 35.29 -7.53 17.04
N GLU A 541 36.41 -7.35 17.74
CA GLU A 541 36.62 -7.90 19.09
C GLU A 541 35.68 -7.25 20.12
N ALA A 542 35.46 -5.94 20.05
CA ALA A 542 34.49 -5.24 20.89
C ALA A 542 33.05 -5.74 20.68
N ARG A 543 32.65 -6.01 19.42
CA ARG A 543 31.33 -6.61 19.11
C ARG A 543 31.20 -8.03 19.64
N ARG A 544 32.25 -8.85 19.58
CA ARG A 544 32.25 -10.20 20.16
C ARG A 544 32.11 -10.19 21.68
N LEU A 545 32.79 -9.28 22.36
CA LEU A 545 32.66 -9.08 23.82
C LEU A 545 31.25 -8.62 24.22
N LYS A 546 30.64 -7.72 23.44
CA LYS A 546 29.26 -7.26 23.67
C LYS A 546 28.24 -8.40 23.48
N LEU A 547 28.44 -9.26 22.47
CA LEU A 547 27.59 -10.41 22.21
C LEU A 547 27.67 -11.45 23.33
N ALA A 548 28.89 -11.75 23.81
CA ALA A 548 29.09 -12.68 24.92
C ALA A 548 28.45 -12.18 26.23
N LYS A 549 28.45 -10.86 26.45
CA LYS A 549 27.81 -10.23 27.62
C LYS A 549 26.28 -10.34 27.58
N LEU A 550 25.69 -10.09 26.40
CA LEU A 550 24.24 -10.25 26.19
C LEU A 550 23.78 -11.71 26.37
N GLN A 551 24.57 -12.68 25.91
CA GLN A 551 24.26 -14.11 26.10
C GLN A 551 24.37 -14.54 27.58
N GLN A 552 25.28 -13.93 28.35
CA GLN A 552 25.33 -14.12 29.81
C GLN A 552 24.13 -13.50 30.52
N GLU A 553 23.68 -12.32 30.10
CA GLU A 553 22.50 -11.63 30.65
C GLU A 553 21.21 -12.41 30.35
N GLU A 554 21.10 -13.02 29.16
CA GLU A 554 19.96 -13.86 28.74
C GLU A 554 19.90 -15.21 29.50
N SER A 555 21.07 -15.75 29.85
CA SER A 555 21.18 -16.96 30.68
C SER A 555 20.88 -16.69 32.16
N GLN A 556 20.95 -15.44 32.61
CA GLN A 556 20.60 -15.03 33.98
C GLN A 556 19.12 -14.67 34.14
N THR A 557 18.45 -14.21 33.07
CA THR A 557 17.00 -13.91 33.09
C THR A 557 16.10 -15.15 33.00
N THR A 558 16.63 -16.32 32.62
CA THR A 558 15.86 -17.58 32.55
C THR A 558 15.92 -18.42 33.85
N GLY A 559 16.59 -17.94 34.91
CA GLY A 559 16.85 -18.71 36.13
C GLY A 559 16.14 -18.27 37.42
N ILE A 560 15.22 -17.30 37.41
CA ILE A 560 14.60 -16.76 38.64
C ILE A 560 13.05 -16.84 38.59
N GLY A 561 12.48 -17.76 39.39
CA GLY A 561 11.07 -17.86 39.83
C GLY A 561 10.24 -18.95 39.12
N MET A 562 10.02 -20.18 39.62
CA MET A 562 9.24 -20.64 40.81
C MET A 562 7.96 -19.81 41.06
N LEU A 563 6.75 -20.33 41.31
CA LEU A 563 6.07 -21.64 41.37
C LEU A 563 4.62 -21.28 41.82
N SER A 564 3.59 -22.03 41.42
CA SER A 564 2.63 -22.64 42.38
C SER A 564 1.41 -23.26 41.69
N ASP A 565 1.17 -24.50 42.08
CA ASP A 565 0.00 -25.36 41.84
C ASP A 565 -1.31 -24.85 42.45
N GLN A 566 -2.43 -25.23 41.81
CA GLN A 566 -3.71 -25.71 42.38
C GLN A 566 -4.67 -25.99 41.19
N GLU A 567 -4.89 -27.26 40.80
CA GLU A 567 -6.02 -28.15 41.20
C GLU A 567 -7.44 -27.62 40.87
N VAL A 568 -8.46 -28.37 40.41
CA VAL A 568 -8.68 -29.73 39.86
C VAL A 568 -10.17 -29.77 39.45
N SER A 569 -10.53 -30.62 38.47
CA SER A 569 -11.82 -31.34 38.29
C SER A 569 -12.94 -30.85 37.34
N HIS A 570 -13.51 -31.88 36.68
CA HIS A 570 -14.80 -32.03 35.97
C HIS A 570 -14.90 -31.39 34.56
N HIS A 571 -15.22 -32.09 33.46
CA HIS A 571 -15.91 -33.37 33.23
C HIS A 571 -15.43 -34.00 31.90
N LYS A 572 -15.28 -35.33 31.90
CA LYS A 572 -15.26 -36.20 30.71
C LYS A 572 -16.57 -37.00 30.72
N SER A 573 -17.33 -36.96 29.62
CA SER A 573 -18.21 -38.03 29.12
C SER A 573 -18.82 -37.54 27.82
N GLN A 574 -18.30 -37.94 26.66
CA GLN A 574 -18.67 -39.15 25.91
C GLN A 574 -20.11 -39.19 25.40
N SER A 575 -20.18 -39.38 24.07
CA SER A 575 -21.03 -40.32 23.34
C SER A 575 -22.35 -39.81 22.73
N LYS A 576 -22.33 -39.83 21.39
CA LYS A 576 -23.15 -40.67 20.50
C LYS A 576 -24.46 -40.14 19.93
N ASP A 577 -24.40 -40.09 18.59
CA ASP A 577 -25.24 -40.79 17.62
C ASP A 577 -26.62 -40.24 17.23
N LEU A 578 -26.91 -40.54 15.95
CA LEU A 578 -28.13 -40.48 15.13
C LEU A 578 -28.19 -39.22 14.24
N ASP A 579 -28.12 -39.31 12.91
CA ASP A 579 -28.30 -40.42 11.95
C ASP A 579 -27.40 -40.27 10.70
#